data_AF-A0A8S0FQA1-F1
#
_entry.id   AF-A0A8S0FQA1-F1
#
_cell.length_a   1.000
_cell.length_b   1.000
_cell.length_c   1.000
_cell.angle_alpha   90.00
_cell.angle_beta   90.00
_cell.angle_gamma   90.00
#
_symmetry.space_group_name_H-M   'P 1'
#
loop_
_entity.id
_entity.type
_entity.pdbx_description
1 polymer ?
#
loop_
_entity_poly.entity_id
_entity_poly.type
_entity_poly.pdbx_seq_one_letter_code
_entity_poly.pdbx_strand_id
1 'polypeptide(L)'
;MAKGPFIKVNCAALPESLLESELFGHEKGAFTGAQTLRQGLFERANEGTLLLDEIGEMPLVLQAKLLRILQEREFERIGGHQTIKVDIRVIAATNRDLQAMVKEGTFREDLFYRLNVIHLILPPLRDRREDISLLANHFLQKFSSENQRDIIDIDPMAMSLLTAWS
;
A
#
# COMPACT_ATOMS: atom_id res chain seq x y z
N MET A 1 19.74 6.50 -6.44
CA MET A 1 18.43 6.60 -7.13
C MET A 1 17.85 5.19 -7.21
N ALA A 2 16.60 4.98 -6.78
CA ALA A 2 15.92 3.70 -6.96
C ALA A 2 15.70 3.47 -8.46
N LYS A 3 16.22 2.36 -9.02
CA LYS A 3 16.27 2.11 -10.47
C LYS A 3 15.18 1.16 -11.00
N GLY A 4 14.27 0.69 -10.14
CA GLY A 4 13.20 -0.24 -10.51
C GLY A 4 11.79 0.33 -10.42
N PRO A 5 10.77 -0.42 -10.86
CA PRO A 5 9.37 0.00 -10.82
C PRO A 5 8.90 0.27 -9.38
N PHE A 6 8.12 1.33 -9.20
CA PHE A 6 7.39 1.58 -7.95
C PHE A 6 5.91 1.29 -8.19
N ILE A 7 5.43 0.18 -7.65
CA ILE A 7 4.06 -0.29 -7.80
C ILE A 7 3.33 -0.14 -6.47
N LYS A 8 2.09 0.37 -6.51
CA LYS A 8 1.22 0.50 -5.34
C LYS A 8 -0.05 -0.31 -5.54
N VAL A 9 -0.54 -0.91 -4.47
CA VAL A 9 -1.84 -1.59 -4.41
C VAL A 9 -2.49 -1.29 -3.08
N ASN A 10 -3.79 -0.98 -3.11
CA ASN A 10 -4.59 -0.83 -1.91
C ASN A 10 -5.38 -2.13 -1.70
N CYS A 11 -5.10 -2.82 -0.59
CA CYS A 11 -5.69 -4.12 -0.27
C CYS A 11 -7.18 -4.03 0.08
N ALA A 12 -7.67 -2.85 0.45
CA ALA A 12 -9.09 -2.59 0.73
C ALA A 12 -9.93 -2.37 -0.54
N ALA A 13 -9.28 -2.03 -1.66
CA ALA A 13 -9.98 -1.58 -2.87
C ALA A 13 -10.54 -2.71 -3.74
N LEU A 14 -10.17 -3.96 -3.47
CA LEU A 14 -10.52 -5.11 -4.31
C LEU A 14 -11.13 -6.25 -3.49
N PRO A 15 -12.12 -6.98 -4.04
CA PRO A 15 -12.54 -8.27 -3.51
C PRO A 15 -11.36 -9.25 -3.42
N GLU A 16 -11.41 -10.17 -2.45
CA GLU A 16 -10.32 -11.12 -2.15
C GLU A 16 -9.78 -11.87 -3.38
N SER A 17 -10.66 -12.45 -4.20
CA SER A 17 -10.26 -13.21 -5.39
C SER A 17 -9.58 -12.35 -6.45
N LEU A 18 -9.99 -11.08 -6.57
CA LEU A 18 -9.35 -10.13 -7.48
C LEU A 18 -8.03 -9.65 -6.91
N LEU A 19 -7.95 -9.40 -5.60
CA LEU A 19 -6.71 -9.02 -4.93
C LEU A 19 -5.64 -10.10 -5.09
N GLU A 20 -6.01 -11.37 -4.91
CA GLU A 20 -5.11 -12.49 -5.13
C GLU A 20 -4.60 -12.53 -6.58
N SER A 21 -5.52 -12.44 -7.55
CA SER A 21 -5.20 -12.46 -8.97
C SER A 21 -4.34 -11.28 -9.41
N GLU A 22 -4.54 -10.09 -8.84
CA GLU A 22 -3.67 -8.94 -9.09
C GLU A 22 -2.29 -9.15 -8.49
N LEU A 23 -2.18 -9.56 -7.22
CA LEU A 23 -0.90 -9.71 -6.53
C LEU A 23 -0.02 -10.78 -7.16
N PHE A 24 -0.57 -11.98 -7.36
CA PHE A 24 0.17 -13.18 -7.77
C PHE A 24 0.03 -13.48 -9.27
N GLY A 25 -0.92 -12.86 -9.97
CA GLY A 25 -1.20 -13.24 -11.35
C GLY A 25 -1.85 -14.61 -11.46
N HIS A 26 -2.19 -15.01 -12.68
CA HIS A 26 -2.81 -16.31 -12.94
C HIS A 26 -2.37 -16.88 -14.29
N GLU A 27 -2.35 -18.20 -14.36
CA GLU A 27 -2.23 -18.92 -15.62
C GLU A 27 -3.56 -18.95 -16.38
N LYS A 28 -3.48 -19.17 -17.69
CA LYS A 28 -4.67 -19.36 -18.52
C LYS A 28 -5.43 -20.61 -18.03
N GLY A 29 -6.71 -20.45 -17.75
CA GLY A 29 -7.60 -21.54 -17.29
C GLY A 29 -7.54 -21.80 -15.78
N ALA A 30 -6.87 -20.96 -14.99
CA ALA A 30 -6.77 -21.14 -13.54
C ALA A 30 -8.12 -21.08 -12.79
N PHE A 31 -9.08 -20.32 -13.31
CA PHE A 31 -10.45 -20.23 -12.79
C PHE A 31 -11.43 -19.83 -13.92
N THR A 32 -12.73 -19.88 -13.66
CA THR A 32 -13.77 -19.47 -14.62
C THR A 32 -13.61 -17.99 -14.97
N GLY A 33 -13.19 -17.69 -16.21
CA GLY A 33 -12.89 -16.34 -16.67
C GLY A 33 -11.40 -16.01 -16.88
N ALA A 34 -10.48 -16.90 -16.47
CA ALA A 34 -9.05 -16.78 -16.75
C ALA A 34 -8.72 -17.11 -18.23
N GLN A 35 -9.12 -16.25 -19.17
CA GLN A 35 -8.96 -16.50 -20.60
C GLN A 35 -7.51 -16.34 -21.10
N THR A 36 -6.73 -15.53 -20.40
CA THR A 36 -5.33 -15.23 -20.73
C THR A 36 -4.46 -15.41 -19.50
N LEU A 37 -3.16 -15.61 -19.73
CA LEU A 37 -2.17 -15.45 -18.66
C LEU A 37 -2.11 -13.99 -18.22
N ARG A 38 -1.95 -13.76 -16.92
CA ARG A 38 -1.74 -12.42 -16.36
C ARG A 38 -0.60 -12.43 -15.36
N GLN A 39 0.37 -11.53 -15.57
CA GLN A 39 1.46 -11.31 -14.62
C GLN A 39 0.97 -10.55 -13.39
N GLY A 40 1.37 -11.03 -12.22
CA GLY A 40 1.03 -10.41 -10.94
C GLY A 40 1.83 -9.15 -10.64
N LEU A 41 1.39 -8.38 -9.65
CA LEU A 41 2.10 -7.19 -9.18
C LEU A 41 3.48 -7.52 -8.61
N PHE A 42 3.67 -8.67 -7.98
CA PHE A 42 4.98 -9.10 -7.50
C PHE A 42 5.99 -9.29 -8.64
N GLU A 43 5.56 -9.92 -9.73
CA GLU A 43 6.38 -10.11 -10.94
C GLU A 43 6.70 -8.77 -11.60
N ARG A 44 5.68 -7.90 -11.72
CA ARG A 44 5.84 -6.57 -12.31
C ARG A 44 6.69 -5.62 -11.47
N ALA A 45 6.76 -5.85 -10.15
CA ALA A 45 7.55 -5.05 -9.22
C ALA A 45 9.00 -5.54 -9.07
N ASN A 46 9.39 -6.62 -9.77
CA ASN A 46 10.72 -7.20 -9.68
C ASN A 46 11.82 -6.14 -9.90
N GLU A 47 12.90 -6.24 -9.10
CA GLU A 47 14.00 -5.28 -9.00
C GLU A 47 13.58 -3.86 -8.53
N GLY A 48 12.35 -3.72 -8.02
CA GLY A 48 11.71 -2.47 -7.66
C GLY A 48 11.14 -2.45 -6.24
N THR A 49 10.04 -1.74 -6.06
CA THR A 49 9.34 -1.58 -4.78
C THR A 49 7.84 -1.78 -4.94
N LEU A 50 7.25 -2.57 -4.05
CA LEU A 50 5.81 -2.76 -3.91
C LEU A 50 5.31 -2.12 -2.62
N LEU A 51 4.41 -1.16 -2.74
CA LEU A 51 3.66 -0.57 -1.63
C LEU A 51 2.32 -1.31 -1.46
N LEU A 52 2.17 -1.97 -0.32
CA LEU A 52 0.93 -2.59 0.14
C LEU A 52 0.21 -1.63 1.08
N ASP A 53 -0.75 -0.89 0.55
CA ASP A 53 -1.58 0.03 1.32
C ASP A 53 -2.78 -0.69 1.92
N GLU A 54 -3.15 -0.29 3.15
CA GLU A 54 -4.15 -0.97 3.98
C GLU A 54 -3.92 -2.49 4.15
N ILE A 55 -2.70 -2.89 4.51
CA ILE A 55 -2.33 -4.31 4.68
C ILE A 55 -3.19 -5.04 5.71
N GLY A 56 -3.77 -4.32 6.69
CA GLY A 56 -4.70 -4.88 7.67
C GLY A 56 -6.00 -5.41 7.05
N GLU A 57 -6.36 -5.01 5.83
CA GLU A 57 -7.53 -5.55 5.11
C GLU A 57 -7.22 -6.84 4.34
N MET A 58 -5.96 -7.27 4.30
CA MET A 58 -5.56 -8.48 3.58
C MET A 58 -6.14 -9.74 4.25
N PRO A 59 -6.86 -10.61 3.52
CA PRO A 59 -7.35 -11.88 4.06
C PRO A 59 -6.23 -12.81 4.56
N LEU A 60 -6.49 -13.58 5.62
CA LEU A 60 -5.51 -14.48 6.25
C LEU A 60 -4.83 -15.45 5.28
N VAL A 61 -5.57 -15.94 4.27
CA VAL A 61 -5.03 -16.84 3.25
C VAL A 61 -3.97 -16.14 2.41
N LEU A 62 -4.20 -14.87 2.05
CA LEU A 62 -3.23 -14.07 1.29
C LEU A 62 -2.05 -13.63 2.16
N GLN A 63 -2.26 -13.43 3.46
CA GLN A 63 -1.17 -13.15 4.41
C GLN A 63 -0.14 -14.29 4.44
N ALA A 64 -0.60 -15.56 4.41
CA ALA A 64 0.30 -16.71 4.35
C ALA A 64 1.14 -16.75 3.06
N LYS A 65 0.52 -16.43 1.91
CA LYS A 65 1.21 -16.36 0.62
C LYS A 65 2.20 -15.20 0.55
N LEU A 66 1.83 -14.03 1.09
CA LEU A 66 2.72 -12.89 1.22
C LEU A 66 3.94 -13.23 2.07
N LEU A 67 3.75 -13.88 3.22
CA LEU A 67 4.85 -14.31 4.08
C LEU A 67 5.85 -15.21 3.33
N ARG A 68 5.35 -16.19 2.56
CA ARG A 68 6.20 -17.08 1.75
C ARG A 68 7.05 -16.29 0.76
N ILE A 69 6.48 -15.29 0.08
CA ILE A 69 7.26 -14.40 -0.81
C ILE A 69 8.33 -13.64 -0.04
N LEU A 70 7.98 -13.06 1.11
CA LEU A 70 8.92 -12.27 1.91
C LEU A 70 10.08 -13.11 2.45
N GLN A 71 9.88 -14.41 2.65
CA GLN A 71 10.89 -15.35 3.15
C GLN A 71 11.72 -15.94 2.01
N GLU A 72 11.06 -16.56 1.04
CA GLU A 72 11.69 -17.37 -0.01
C GLU A 72 12.07 -16.57 -1.25
N ARG A 73 11.53 -15.35 -1.41
CA ARG A 73 11.70 -14.51 -2.60
C ARG A 73 11.20 -15.17 -3.89
N GLU A 74 10.22 -16.04 -3.76
CA GLU A 74 9.59 -16.72 -4.88
C GLU A 74 8.11 -17.03 -4.63
N PHE A 75 7.36 -17.21 -5.72
CA PHE A 75 5.96 -17.62 -5.69
C PHE A 75 5.54 -18.33 -6.98
N GLU A 76 4.31 -18.84 -7.00
CA GLU A 76 3.66 -19.42 -8.16
C GLU A 76 2.40 -18.62 -8.50
N ARG A 77 2.11 -18.46 -9.79
CA ARG A 77 0.85 -17.86 -10.24
C ARG A 77 -0.32 -18.77 -9.84
N ILE A 78 -1.52 -18.20 -9.71
CA ILE A 78 -2.72 -18.99 -9.45
C ILE A 78 -2.93 -19.99 -10.60
N GLY A 79 -3.12 -21.27 -10.24
CA GLY A 79 -3.29 -22.36 -11.20
C GLY A 79 -2.01 -22.75 -11.96
N GLY A 80 -0.86 -22.17 -11.62
CA GLY A 80 0.44 -22.51 -12.19
C GLY A 80 1.29 -23.34 -11.23
N HIS A 81 2.34 -23.94 -11.78
CA HIS A 81 3.38 -24.67 -11.03
C HIS A 81 4.77 -24.09 -11.27
N GLN A 82 4.88 -23.04 -12.10
CA GLN A 82 6.14 -22.37 -12.36
C GLN A 82 6.49 -21.49 -11.17
N THR A 83 7.58 -21.82 -10.49
CA THR A 83 8.18 -20.97 -9.46
C THR A 83 8.86 -19.76 -10.10
N ILE A 84 8.47 -18.57 -9.64
CA ILE A 84 8.95 -17.27 -10.13
C ILE A 84 9.72 -16.62 -9.00
N LYS A 85 11.00 -16.31 -9.25
CA LYS A 85 11.86 -15.58 -8.31
C LYS A 85 11.69 -14.08 -8.49
N VAL A 86 11.65 -13.35 -7.38
CA VAL A 86 11.54 -11.89 -7.36
C VAL A 86 12.48 -11.26 -6.34
N ASP A 87 13.14 -10.17 -6.73
CA ASP A 87 13.89 -9.31 -5.82
C ASP A 87 13.15 -8.00 -5.66
N ILE A 88 12.42 -7.84 -4.56
CA ILE A 88 11.55 -6.69 -4.35
C ILE A 88 11.77 -6.09 -2.97
N ARG A 89 11.66 -4.77 -2.90
CA ARG A 89 11.46 -4.06 -1.63
C ARG A 89 9.96 -3.97 -1.35
N VAL A 90 9.53 -4.39 -0.16
CA VAL A 90 8.14 -4.23 0.28
C VAL A 90 8.03 -3.10 1.28
N ILE A 91 7.04 -2.24 1.09
CA ILE A 91 6.59 -1.23 2.05
C ILE A 91 5.13 -1.55 2.34
N ALA A 92 4.77 -1.63 3.63
CA ALA A 92 3.38 -1.84 4.04
C ALA A 92 2.89 -0.63 4.83
N ALA A 93 1.64 -0.25 4.62
CA ALA A 93 0.95 0.80 5.35
C ALA A 93 -0.42 0.31 5.79
N THR A 94 -0.91 0.81 6.92
CA THR A 94 -2.27 0.57 7.39
C THR A 94 -2.67 1.60 8.44
N ASN A 95 -3.97 1.87 8.54
CA ASN A 95 -4.56 2.63 9.64
C ASN A 95 -4.96 1.77 10.86
N ARG A 96 -4.87 0.44 10.76
CA ARG A 96 -5.28 -0.50 11.81
C ARG A 96 -4.13 -0.83 12.77
N ASP A 97 -4.48 -1.15 14.01
CA ASP A 97 -3.53 -1.69 14.98
C ASP A 97 -3.29 -3.19 14.72
N LEU A 98 -2.21 -3.50 14.00
CA LEU A 98 -1.85 -4.88 13.69
C LEU A 98 -1.52 -5.71 14.94
N GLN A 99 -1.03 -5.11 16.03
CA GLN A 99 -0.77 -5.85 17.26
C GLN A 99 -2.07 -6.32 17.92
N ALA A 100 -3.11 -5.48 17.91
CA ALA A 100 -4.44 -5.87 18.35
C ALA A 100 -5.01 -6.98 17.46
N MET A 101 -4.90 -6.85 16.13
CA MET A 101 -5.39 -7.85 15.18
C MET A 101 -4.69 -9.21 15.32
N VAL A 102 -3.40 -9.22 15.67
CA VAL A 102 -2.68 -10.47 15.99
C VAL A 102 -3.30 -11.15 17.21
N LYS A 103 -3.63 -10.41 18.27
CA LYS A 103 -4.29 -10.97 19.47
C LYS A 103 -5.69 -11.49 19.17
N GLU A 104 -6.39 -10.86 18.24
CA GLU A 104 -7.72 -11.26 17.77
C GLU A 104 -7.70 -12.41 16.75
N GLY A 105 -6.52 -12.81 16.26
CA GLY A 105 -6.36 -13.85 15.25
C GLY A 105 -6.77 -13.42 13.83
N THR A 106 -6.99 -12.13 13.59
CA THR A 106 -7.35 -11.56 12.29
C THR A 106 -6.13 -11.11 11.47
N PHE A 107 -4.94 -11.12 12.08
CA PHE A 107 -3.66 -10.93 11.40
C PHE A 107 -2.64 -11.96 11.91
N ARG A 108 -1.81 -12.50 11.00
CA ARG A 108 -0.82 -13.51 11.39
C ARG A 108 0.37 -12.89 12.12
N GLU A 109 0.74 -13.50 13.24
CA GLU A 109 1.86 -13.05 14.08
C GLU A 109 3.20 -13.08 13.34
N ASP A 110 3.47 -14.14 12.57
CA ASP A 110 4.70 -14.31 11.79
C ASP A 110 4.90 -13.24 10.72
N LEU A 111 3.82 -12.90 9.99
CA LEU A 111 3.81 -11.81 9.04
C LEU A 111 4.00 -10.45 9.73
N PHE A 112 3.35 -10.23 10.87
CA PHE A 112 3.49 -8.98 11.62
C PHE A 112 4.97 -8.73 11.96
N TYR A 113 5.66 -9.70 12.56
CA TYR A 113 7.07 -9.53 12.90
C TYR A 113 7.96 -9.38 11.66
N ARG A 114 7.62 -10.03 10.55
CA ARG A 114 8.38 -9.88 9.29
C ARG A 114 8.25 -8.50 8.67
N LEU A 115 7.09 -7.86 8.79
CA LEU A 115 6.84 -6.49 8.31
C LEU A 115 7.36 -5.44 9.30
N ASN A 116 7.26 -5.70 10.60
CA ASN A 116 7.54 -4.73 11.66
C ASN A 116 9.04 -4.61 12.03
N VAL A 117 9.94 -4.86 11.07
CA VAL A 117 11.39 -4.71 11.27
C VAL A 117 11.78 -3.24 11.34
N ILE A 118 11.22 -2.42 10.45
CA ILE A 118 11.35 -0.96 10.48
C ILE A 118 9.94 -0.38 10.51
N HIS A 119 9.57 0.18 11.66
CA HIS A 119 8.25 0.75 11.88
C HIS A 119 8.31 2.28 11.88
N LEU A 120 7.46 2.91 11.08
CA LEU A 120 7.33 4.37 11.01
C LEU A 120 5.89 4.76 11.35
N ILE A 121 5.71 5.39 12.51
CA ILE A 121 4.42 5.94 12.92
C ILE A 121 4.31 7.33 12.29
N LEU A 122 3.28 7.52 11.46
CA LEU A 122 2.93 8.85 10.96
C LEU A 122 1.94 9.49 11.94
N PRO A 123 2.36 10.46 12.75
CA PRO A 123 1.44 11.15 13.66
C PRO A 123 0.38 11.93 12.88
N PRO A 124 -0.85 12.03 13.40
CA PRO A 124 -1.91 12.80 12.77
C PRO A 124 -1.57 14.30 12.75
N LEU A 125 -2.21 15.05 11.86
CA LEU A 125 -1.91 16.47 11.66
C LEU A 125 -2.11 17.32 12.93
N ARG A 126 -3.03 16.93 13.81
CA ARG A 126 -3.26 17.59 15.12
C ARG A 126 -2.03 17.59 16.04
N ASP A 127 -1.13 16.62 15.87
CA ASP A 127 0.12 16.48 16.63
C ASP A 127 1.30 17.15 15.90
N ARG A 128 1.06 17.66 14.67
CA ARG A 128 2.04 18.33 13.79
C ARG A 128 1.48 19.63 13.24
N ARG A 129 0.93 20.47 14.11
CA ARG A 129 0.22 21.71 13.73
C ARG A 129 1.09 22.69 12.94
N GLU A 130 2.39 22.66 13.16
CA GLU A 130 3.37 23.50 12.46
C GLU A 130 3.42 23.20 10.95
N ASP A 131 3.06 21.99 10.54
CA ASP A 131 3.01 21.60 9.13
C ASP A 131 1.74 22.10 8.42
N ILE A 132 0.70 22.52 9.15
CA ILE A 132 -0.60 22.91 8.58
C ILE A 132 -0.44 24.08 7.60
N SER A 133 0.27 25.14 8.01
CA SER A 133 0.46 26.31 7.15
C SER A 133 1.27 25.98 5.89
N LEU A 134 2.29 25.12 6.01
CA LEU A 134 3.09 24.69 4.85
C LEU A 134 2.25 23.86 3.88
N LEU A 135 1.48 22.90 4.39
CA LEU A 135 0.59 22.04 3.59
C LEU A 135 -0.54 22.84 2.94
N ALA A 136 -1.17 23.76 3.66
CA ALA A 136 -2.24 24.60 3.15
C ALA A 136 -1.76 25.46 1.98
N ASN A 137 -0.59 26.09 2.11
CA ASN A 137 0.02 26.86 1.03
C ASN A 137 0.42 25.98 -0.18
N HIS A 138 0.95 24.79 0.07
CA HIS A 138 1.24 23.83 -1.00
C HIS A 138 -0.02 23.47 -1.80
N PHE A 139 -1.12 23.14 -1.11
CA PHE A 139 -2.38 22.81 -1.77
C PHE A 139 -3.01 24.03 -2.45
N LEU A 140 -2.90 25.23 -1.88
CA LEU A 140 -3.34 26.46 -2.54
C LEU A 140 -2.66 26.62 -3.90
N GLN A 141 -1.33 26.54 -3.95
CA GLN A 141 -0.57 26.70 -5.18
C GLN A 141 -0.94 25.62 -6.20
N LYS A 142 -1.01 24.36 -5.76
CA LYS A 142 -1.37 23.22 -6.61
C LYS A 142 -2.75 23.42 -7.24
N PHE A 143 -3.77 23.67 -6.43
CA PHE A 143 -5.15 23.78 -6.94
C PHE A 143 -5.41 25.08 -7.69
N SER A 144 -4.72 26.18 -7.35
CA SER A 144 -4.81 27.42 -8.13
C SER A 144 -4.27 27.22 -9.53
N SER A 145 -3.14 26.52 -9.68
CA SER A 145 -2.58 26.14 -10.98
C SER A 145 -3.49 25.18 -11.76
N GLU A 146 -4.03 24.14 -11.11
CA GLU A 146 -4.91 23.16 -11.77
C GLU A 146 -6.23 23.79 -12.26
N ASN A 147 -6.75 24.79 -11.54
CA ASN A 147 -8.01 25.46 -11.85
C ASN A 147 -7.86 26.77 -12.61
N GLN A 148 -6.64 27.14 -13.01
CA GLN A 148 -6.35 28.40 -13.71
C GLN A 148 -6.89 29.64 -12.97
N ARG A 149 -6.68 29.67 -11.65
CA ARG A 149 -7.06 30.80 -10.79
C ARG A 149 -5.82 31.44 -10.20
N ASP A 150 -5.84 32.77 -10.10
CA ASP A 150 -4.75 33.56 -9.51
C ASP A 150 -4.98 33.79 -8.00
N ILE A 151 -5.14 32.70 -7.24
CA ILE A 151 -5.22 32.79 -5.78
C ILE A 151 -3.82 32.54 -5.21
N ILE A 152 -3.25 33.56 -4.58
CA ILE A 152 -1.86 33.56 -4.14
C ILE A 152 -1.68 33.43 -2.63
N ASP A 153 -2.75 33.64 -1.85
CA ASP A 153 -2.68 33.59 -0.39
C ASP A 153 -3.98 33.09 0.26
N ILE A 154 -3.87 32.67 1.53
CA ILE A 154 -4.98 32.30 2.40
C ILE A 154 -5.18 33.43 3.40
N ASP A 155 -6.43 33.88 3.58
CA ASP A 155 -6.76 34.92 4.56
C ASP A 155 -6.17 34.56 5.95
N PRO A 156 -5.49 35.50 6.65
CA PRO A 156 -4.86 35.20 7.94
C PRO A 156 -5.83 34.64 9.00
N MET A 157 -7.08 35.09 8.99
CA MET A 157 -8.11 34.57 9.89
C MET A 157 -8.48 33.14 9.53
N ALA A 158 -8.60 32.82 8.24
CA ALA A 158 -8.82 31.45 7.78
C ALA A 158 -7.64 30.53 8.16
N MET A 159 -6.40 30.99 8.00
CA MET A 159 -5.19 30.24 8.40
C MET A 159 -5.15 29.99 9.91
N SER A 160 -5.53 30.97 10.72
CA SER A 160 -5.65 30.84 12.17
C SER A 160 -6.68 29.76 12.56
N LEU A 161 -7.83 29.72 11.88
CA LEU A 161 -8.84 28.67 12.10
C LEU A 161 -8.33 27.28 11.73
N LEU A 162 -7.63 27.15 10.59
CA LEU A 162 -7.05 25.87 10.16
C LEU A 162 -6.01 25.34 11.16
N THR A 163 -5.17 26.22 11.70
CA THR A 163 -4.11 25.85 12.67
C THR A 163 -4.65 25.57 14.08
N ALA A 164 -5.82 26.10 14.42
CA ALA A 164 -6.49 25.86 15.69
C ALA A 164 -7.36 24.59 15.72
N TRP A 165 -7.60 23.95 14.57
CA TRP A 165 -8.43 22.75 14.46
C TRP A 165 -7.74 21.50 15.03
N SER A 166 -8.50 20.63 15.70
CA SER A 166 -8.02 19.43 16.42
C SER A 166 -8.63 18.14 15.90
#